data_AF-A0A7S0XYI0-F1
#
_entry.id   AF-A0A7S0XYI0-F1
#
_cell.length_a   1.000
_cell.length_b   1.000
_cell.length_c   1.000
_cell.angle_alpha   90.00
_cell.angle_beta   90.00
_cell.angle_gamma   90.00
#
_symmetry.space_group_name_H-M   'P 1'
#
loop_
_entity.id
_entity.type
_entity.pdbx_description
1 polymer ?
#
loop_
_entity_poly.entity_id
_entity_poly.type
_entity_poly.pdbx_seq_one_letter_code
_entity_poly.pdbx_strand_id
1 'polypeptide(L)'
;GCCTIHTRFLHTGTATGRLSSAEPNLQNVPKAESMRFENRTDISATINVREAFVGRFGRTLLSADYVQCEIRVLAHFSQDKKLLGLLQDIGVCPYVSVASCVTGKAPHLVTPSERGVFKMVMLGLV
;
A
#
# COMPACT_ATOMS: atom_id res chain seq x y z
N GLY A 1 -5.26 13.88 -29.83
CA GLY A 1 -5.14 14.71 -28.61
C GLY A 1 -5.19 13.80 -27.42
N CYS A 2 -4.32 13.99 -26.42
CA CYS A 2 -4.45 13.26 -25.15
C CYS A 2 -5.64 13.85 -24.37
N CYS A 3 -6.67 13.05 -24.15
CA CYS A 3 -7.75 13.41 -23.23
C CYS A 3 -7.19 13.42 -21.80
N THR A 4 -7.60 14.39 -21.00
CA THR A 4 -7.23 14.50 -19.59
C THR A 4 -8.47 14.28 -18.73
N ILE A 5 -8.26 13.80 -17.50
CA ILE A 5 -9.31 13.57 -16.53
C ILE A 5 -9.05 14.50 -15.35
N HIS A 6 -10.10 15.17 -14.88
CA HIS A 6 -10.04 16.08 -13.75
C HIS A 6 -10.87 15.49 -12.61
N THR A 7 -10.23 15.21 -11.47
CA THR A 7 -10.94 14.82 -10.25
C THR A 7 -11.30 16.05 -9.42
N ARG A 8 -12.38 15.95 -8.65
CA ARG A 8 -12.73 16.89 -7.60
C ARG A 8 -12.26 16.36 -6.25
N PHE A 9 -11.39 17.11 -5.58
CA PHE A 9 -11.00 16.81 -4.20
C PHE A 9 -12.00 17.41 -3.21
N LEU A 10 -12.42 16.60 -2.25
CA LEU A 10 -13.34 16.98 -1.18
C LEU A 10 -12.58 17.01 0.14
N HIS A 11 -12.29 18.22 0.63
CA HIS A 11 -11.48 18.42 1.83
C HIS A 11 -12.24 18.04 3.11
N THR A 12 -13.51 18.43 3.19
CA THR A 12 -14.39 18.15 4.35
C THR A 12 -15.21 16.88 4.18
N GLY A 13 -14.84 16.02 3.22
CA GLY A 13 -15.63 14.86 2.83
C GLY A 13 -15.50 13.65 3.77
N THR A 14 -14.48 13.61 4.62
CA THR A 14 -14.25 12.48 5.53
C THR A 14 -14.22 12.94 6.99
N ALA A 15 -14.73 12.11 7.90
CA ALA A 15 -14.72 12.40 9.34
C ALA A 15 -13.29 12.40 9.93
N THR A 16 -12.33 11.74 9.28
CA THR A 16 -10.94 11.62 9.74
C THR A 16 -10.04 12.75 9.26
N GLY A 17 -10.56 13.68 8.45
CA GLY A 17 -9.77 14.75 7.83
C GLY A 17 -8.93 14.31 6.63
N ARG A 18 -9.06 13.06 6.16
CA ARG A 18 -8.46 12.61 4.89
C ARG A 18 -9.12 13.33 3.70
N LEU A 19 -8.31 13.71 2.71
CA LEU A 19 -8.85 14.12 1.41
C LEU A 19 -9.57 12.95 0.76
N SER A 20 -10.72 13.20 0.14
CA SER A 20 -11.38 12.25 -0.77
C SER A 20 -11.47 12.82 -2.19
N SER A 21 -11.67 11.94 -3.17
CA SER A 21 -11.65 12.26 -4.60
C SER A 21 -12.93 11.73 -5.26
N ALA A 22 -13.57 12.54 -6.10
CA ALA A 22 -14.81 12.22 -6.80
C ALA A 22 -14.77 12.70 -8.25
N GLU A 23 -15.60 12.09 -9.10
CA GLU A 23 -15.80 12.49 -10.51
C GLU A 23 -14.50 12.65 -11.35
N PRO A 24 -13.66 11.61 -11.50
CA PRO A 24 -13.72 10.27 -10.90
C PRO A 24 -12.90 10.19 -9.60
N ASN A 25 -13.08 9.09 -8.85
CA ASN A 25 -12.28 8.80 -7.68
C ASN A 25 -10.91 8.21 -8.10
N LEU A 26 -9.86 9.03 -8.02
CA LEU A 26 -8.50 8.63 -8.36
C LEU A 26 -7.77 7.88 -7.24
N GLN A 27 -8.33 7.85 -6.03
CA GLN A 27 -7.74 7.12 -4.89
C GLN A 27 -8.01 5.60 -4.99
N ASN A 28 -9.16 5.22 -5.55
CA ASN A 28 -9.61 3.83 -5.64
C ASN A 28 -9.33 3.16 -6.99
N VAL A 29 -8.41 3.69 -7.80
CA VAL A 29 -8.01 3.02 -9.06
C VAL A 29 -7.38 1.66 -8.71
N PRO A 30 -7.86 0.54 -9.29
CA PRO A 30 -7.34 -0.80 -9.00
C PRO A 30 -5.83 -0.88 -9.14
N LYS A 31 -5.18 -1.72 -8.32
CA LYS A 31 -3.79 -2.10 -8.56
C LYS A 31 -3.74 -3.17 -9.65
N ALA A 32 -2.54 -3.50 -10.13
CA ALA A 32 -2.37 -4.55 -11.12
C ALA A 32 -3.01 -5.87 -10.64
N GLU A 33 -3.87 -6.44 -11.47
CA GLU A 33 -4.56 -7.70 -11.20
C GLU A 33 -4.19 -8.73 -12.26
N SER A 34 -3.89 -9.95 -11.81
CA SER A 34 -3.64 -11.08 -12.70
C SER A 34 -4.95 -11.83 -12.91
N MET A 35 -5.46 -11.83 -14.14
CA MET A 35 -6.58 -12.64 -14.55
C MET A 35 -6.10 -14.00 -15.08
N ARG A 36 -6.77 -15.05 -14.63
CA ARG A 36 -6.67 -16.40 -15.20
C ARG A 36 -7.89 -16.65 -16.05
N PHE A 37 -7.68 -17.20 -17.24
CA PHE A 37 -8.78 -17.59 -18.11
C PHE A 37 -9.33 -18.93 -17.64
N GLU A 38 -10.63 -18.99 -17.39
CA GLU A 38 -11.31 -20.17 -16.81
C GLU A 38 -11.07 -21.45 -17.62
N ASN A 39 -10.94 -21.33 -18.93
CA ASN A 39 -10.74 -22.44 -19.87
C ASN A 39 -9.29 -22.59 -20.38
N ARG A 40 -8.34 -21.79 -19.88
CA ARG A 40 -6.93 -21.79 -20.32
C ARG A 40 -5.99 -21.53 -19.14
N THR A 41 -5.63 -22.61 -18.46
CA THR A 41 -4.71 -22.57 -17.30
C THR A 41 -3.27 -22.20 -17.68
N ASP A 42 -2.92 -22.30 -18.97
CA ASP A 42 -1.63 -21.93 -19.56
C ASP A 42 -1.51 -20.42 -19.83
N ILE A 43 -2.63 -19.68 -19.83
CA ILE A 43 -2.66 -18.26 -20.18
C ILE A 43 -3.03 -17.45 -18.94
N SER A 44 -2.18 -16.48 -18.59
CA SER A 44 -2.49 -15.45 -17.63
C SER A 44 -2.23 -14.08 -18.23
N ALA A 45 -3.11 -13.12 -17.95
CA ALA A 45 -2.94 -11.72 -18.35
C ALA A 45 -2.88 -10.86 -17.09
N THR A 46 -1.95 -9.92 -17.04
CA THR A 46 -1.91 -8.92 -15.97
C THR A 46 -2.45 -7.61 -16.53
N ILE A 47 -3.50 -7.09 -15.90
CA ILE A 47 -4.12 -5.82 -16.28
C ILE A 47 -3.78 -4.79 -15.21
N ASN A 48 -3.15 -3.69 -15.62
CA ASN A 48 -2.82 -2.58 -14.74
C ASN A 48 -3.42 -1.28 -15.27
N VAL A 49 -4.63 -0.96 -14.80
CA VAL A 49 -5.36 0.26 -15.22
C VAL A 49 -4.55 1.54 -14.93
N ARG A 50 -3.64 1.50 -13.95
CA ARG A 50 -2.81 2.65 -13.59
C ARG A 50 -1.81 3.05 -14.69
N GLU A 51 -1.47 2.13 -15.61
CA GLU A 51 -0.57 2.42 -16.73
C GLU A 51 -1.20 3.34 -17.78
N ALA A 52 -2.52 3.49 -17.78
CA ALA A 52 -3.20 4.46 -18.63
C ALA A 52 -2.91 5.93 -18.22
N PHE A 53 -2.47 6.16 -16.97
CA PHE A 53 -2.11 7.49 -16.49
C PHE A 53 -0.66 7.79 -16.86
N VAL A 54 -0.47 8.57 -17.92
CA VAL A 54 0.85 8.92 -18.44
C VAL A 54 1.17 10.39 -18.21
N GLY A 55 2.45 10.68 -18.01
CA GLY A 55 2.97 12.04 -18.03
C GLY A 55 2.79 12.68 -19.42
N ARG A 56 2.70 14.01 -19.48
CA ARG A 56 2.75 14.74 -20.75
C ARG A 56 4.09 14.48 -21.45
N PHE A 57 4.13 14.56 -22.78
CA PHE A 57 5.35 14.41 -23.57
C PHE A 57 6.53 15.20 -22.97
N GLY A 58 7.68 14.54 -22.83
CA GLY A 58 8.88 15.10 -22.21
C GLY A 58 8.83 15.20 -20.67
N ARG A 59 7.83 14.61 -20.01
CA ARG A 59 7.70 14.60 -18.54
C ARG A 59 7.51 13.18 -18.00
N THR A 60 7.95 12.99 -16.76
CA THR A 60 7.81 11.74 -16.01
C THR A 60 6.96 11.97 -14.77
N LEU A 61 6.19 10.95 -14.37
CA LEU A 61 5.45 10.97 -13.10
C LEU A 61 6.39 10.59 -11.95
N LEU A 62 6.41 11.42 -10.91
CA LEU A 62 7.13 11.15 -9.67
C LEU A 62 6.12 10.76 -8.58
N SER A 63 6.37 9.66 -7.89
CA SER A 63 5.60 9.23 -6.72
C SER A 63 6.47 9.28 -5.48
N ALA A 64 5.90 9.76 -4.37
CA ALA A 64 6.51 9.75 -3.05
C ALA A 64 5.52 9.10 -2.07
N ASP A 65 5.92 7.97 -1.48
CA ASP A 65 5.11 7.18 -0.55
C ASP A 65 5.74 7.25 0.84
N TYR A 66 4.91 7.51 1.86
CA TYR A 66 5.37 7.50 3.24
C TYR A 66 5.54 6.06 3.72
N VAL A 67 6.80 5.69 3.96
CA VAL A 67 7.19 4.35 4.37
C VAL A 67 6.66 4.04 5.79
N GLN A 68 5.57 3.25 5.82
CA GLN A 68 4.83 2.81 7.02
C GLN A 68 4.43 3.97 7.95
N CYS A 69 3.64 4.92 7.45
CA CYS A 69 3.19 6.08 8.23
C CYS A 69 2.40 5.67 9.48
N GLU A 70 1.42 4.78 9.34
CA GLU A 70 0.47 4.41 10.39
C GLU A 70 1.16 3.77 11.59
N ILE A 71 2.09 2.85 11.36
CA ILE A 71 2.82 2.18 12.45
C ILE A 71 3.80 3.14 13.16
N ARG A 72 4.34 4.14 12.44
CA ARG A 72 5.17 5.19 13.04
C ARG A 72 4.35 6.09 13.95
N VAL A 73 3.13 6.44 13.52
CA VAL A 73 2.17 7.17 14.34
C VAL A 73 1.80 6.35 15.58
N LEU A 74 1.49 5.06 15.41
CA LEU A 74 1.20 4.16 16.53
C LEU A 74 2.36 4.08 17.52
N ALA A 75 3.60 3.91 17.05
CA ALA A 75 4.79 3.86 17.89
C ALA A 75 5.02 5.16 18.65
N HIS A 76 4.75 6.30 18.00
CA HIS A 76 4.85 7.60 18.64
C HIS A 76 3.82 7.78 19.76
N PHE A 77 2.58 7.33 19.59
CA PHE A 77 1.57 7.45 20.64
C PHE A 77 1.69 6.40 21.74
N SER A 78 2.04 5.16 21.39
CA SER A 78 2.16 4.05 22.36
C SER A 78 3.43 4.11 23.19
N GLN A 79 4.48 4.77 22.68
CA GLN A 79 5.83 4.77 23.28
C GLN A 79 6.39 3.36 23.53
N ASP A 80 5.91 2.35 22.77
CA ASP A 80 6.39 0.98 22.90
C ASP A 80 7.84 0.89 22.44
N LYS A 81 8.73 0.53 23.38
CA LYS A 81 10.18 0.48 23.14
C LYS A 81 10.56 -0.54 22.06
N LYS A 82 9.83 -1.65 21.94
CA LYS A 82 10.12 -2.67 20.92
C LYS A 82 9.74 -2.15 19.53
N LEU A 83 8.59 -1.50 19.42
CA LEU A 83 8.11 -0.93 18.17
C LEU A 83 8.97 0.26 17.72
N LEU A 84 9.35 1.14 18.65
CA LEU A 84 10.28 2.23 18.38
C LEU A 84 11.64 1.72 17.92
N GLY A 85 12.22 0.73 18.61
CA GLY A 85 13.49 0.12 18.20
C GLY A 85 13.40 -0.54 16.82
N LEU A 86 12.29 -1.23 16.53
CA LEU A 86 12.04 -1.85 15.23
C LEU A 86 11.97 -0.83 14.08
N LEU A 87 11.48 0.38 14.33
CA LEU A 87 11.33 1.43 13.31
C LEU A 87 12.58 2.30 13.13
N GLN A 88 13.57 2.18 14.04
CA GLN A 88 14.87 2.83 13.93
C GLN A 88 15.86 2.05 13.06
N ASP A 89 15.67 0.73 12.93
CA ASP A 89 16.54 -0.12 12.14
C ASP A 89 16.25 0.03 10.64
N ILE A 90 17.20 0.63 9.92
CA ILE A 90 17.08 0.91 8.49
C ILE A 90 17.33 -0.38 7.71
N GLY A 91 16.26 -0.97 7.19
CA GLY A 91 16.32 -2.18 6.34
C GLY A 91 15.48 -3.33 6.88
N VAL A 92 15.00 -3.24 8.11
CA VAL A 92 14.09 -4.23 8.69
C VAL A 92 12.65 -3.89 8.34
N CYS A 93 11.91 -4.87 7.82
CA CYS A 93 10.48 -4.71 7.56
C CYS A 93 9.69 -4.99 8.85
N PRO A 94 8.96 -4.02 9.44
CA PRO A 94 8.28 -4.23 10.71
C PRO A 94 7.25 -5.36 10.67
N TYR A 95 6.55 -5.49 9.55
CA TYR A 95 5.55 -6.55 9.34
C TYR A 95 6.17 -7.95 9.31
N VAL A 96 7.40 -8.08 8.78
CA VAL A 96 8.14 -9.35 8.78
C VAL A 96 8.60 -9.68 10.19
N SER A 97 9.08 -8.70 10.95
CA SER A 97 9.52 -8.91 12.34
C SER A 97 8.36 -9.35 13.23
N VAL A 98 7.21 -8.69 13.12
CA VAL A 98 5.99 -9.11 13.85
C VAL A 98 5.55 -10.50 13.42
N ALA A 99 5.50 -10.77 12.11
CA ALA A 99 5.14 -12.09 11.61
C ALA A 99 6.08 -13.19 12.11
N SER A 100 7.39 -12.93 12.11
CA SER A 100 8.43 -13.82 12.65
C SER A 100 8.21 -14.10 14.13
N CYS A 101 7.94 -13.07 14.94
CA CYS A 101 7.67 -13.23 16.36
C CYS A 101 6.42 -14.09 16.64
N VAL A 102 5.35 -13.90 15.87
CA VAL A 102 4.08 -14.62 16.10
C VAL A 102 4.12 -16.05 15.54
N THR A 103 4.75 -16.26 14.38
CA THR A 103 4.83 -17.58 13.74
C THR A 103 5.98 -18.44 14.27
N GLY A 104 6.93 -17.84 15.01
CA GLY A 104 8.16 -18.51 15.47
C GLY A 104 9.17 -18.80 14.35
N LYS A 105 8.90 -18.37 13.11
CA LYS A 105 9.81 -18.56 11.97
C LYS A 105 10.92 -17.52 12.00
N ALA A 106 12.10 -17.88 11.51
CA ALA A 106 13.14 -16.89 11.25
C ALA A 106 12.67 -15.85 10.20
N PRO A 107 13.09 -14.57 10.26
CA PRO A 107 12.59 -13.51 9.38
C PRO A 107 12.69 -13.82 7.87
N HIS A 108 13.74 -14.51 7.44
CA HIS A 108 13.97 -14.89 6.05
C HIS A 108 13.05 -16.04 5.56
N LEU A 109 12.38 -16.74 6.48
CA LEU A 109 11.41 -17.80 6.18
C LEU A 109 9.96 -17.29 6.18
N VAL A 110 9.74 -16.01 6.51
CA VAL A 110 8.41 -15.40 6.47
C VAL A 110 8.01 -15.17 5.02
N THR A 111 6.88 -15.74 4.64
CA THR A 111 6.36 -15.66 3.27
C THR A 111 5.71 -14.29 2.98
N PRO A 112 5.61 -13.89 1.69
CA PRO A 112 4.92 -12.64 1.33
C PRO A 112 3.45 -12.60 1.76
N SER A 113 2.76 -13.75 1.79
CA SER A 113 1.38 -13.88 2.25
C SER A 113 1.27 -13.65 3.76
N GLU A 114 2.15 -14.27 4.56
CA GLU A 114 2.22 -14.05 6.01
C GLU A 114 2.50 -12.58 6.33
N ARG A 115 3.49 -11.98 5.66
CA ARG A 115 3.75 -10.54 5.78
C ARG A 115 2.50 -9.71 5.46
N GLY A 116 1.74 -10.09 4.43
CA GLY A 116 0.50 -9.43 4.03
C GLY A 116 -0.57 -9.49 5.12
N VAL A 117 -0.76 -10.65 5.73
CA VAL A 117 -1.71 -10.85 6.84
C VAL A 117 -1.35 -9.95 8.03
N PHE A 118 -0.10 -9.97 8.47
CA PHE A 118 0.32 -9.14 9.61
C PHE A 118 0.31 -7.64 9.31
N LYS A 119 0.55 -7.25 8.05
CA LYS A 119 0.33 -5.88 7.61
C LYS A 119 -1.14 -5.48 7.77
N MET A 120 -2.08 -6.33 7.35
CA MET A 120 -3.52 -6.07 7.50
C MET A 120 -3.93 -5.95 8.97
N VAL A 121 -3.44 -6.86 9.84
CA VAL A 121 -3.71 -6.82 11.28
C VAL A 121 -3.20 -5.52 11.90
N MET A 122 -1.94 -5.15 11.64
CA MET A 122 -1.33 -3.94 12.18
C MET A 122 -2.06 -2.67 11.71
N LEU A 123 -2.46 -2.62 10.44
CA LEU A 123 -3.24 -1.50 9.90
C LEU A 123 -4.68 -1.45 10.44
N GLY A 124 -5.23 -2.57 10.91
CA GLY A 124 -6.55 -2.60 11.54
C GLY A 124 -6.55 -2.22 13.02
N LEU A 125 -5.38 -2.18 13.68
CA LEU A 125 -5.23 -1.73 15.07
C LEU A 125 -5.10 -0.20 15.20
N VAL A 126 -4.78 0.49 14.10
CA VAL A 126 -4.64 1.95 14.02
C VAL A 126 -5.95 2.57 13.52
#